data_AF-A0AAX6I081-F1
#
_entry.id   AF-A0AAX6I081-F1
#
_cell.length_a   1.000
_cell.length_b   1.000
_cell.length_c   1.000
_cell.angle_alpha   90.00
_cell.angle_beta   90.00
_cell.angle_gamma   90.00
#
_symmetry.space_group_name_H-M   'P 1'
#
loop_
_entity.id
_entity.type
_entity.pdbx_description
1 polymer ?
#
loop_
_entity_poly.entity_id
_entity_poly.type
_entity_poly.pdbx_seq_one_letter_code
_entity_poly.pdbx_strand_id
1 'polypeptide(L)'
;MPKNILKKFICIADPETQISGYLYSLSSQDNPWVKEIRCIVMPPQCGTHQQVHLPSALPEHDFLNDLKPLGWMHTQPNELPQLSSQVIFYPSICIWYILCLHVL
;
A
#
# COMPACT_ATOMS: atom_id res chain seq x y z
N MET A 1 -1.33 -2.50 11.56
CA MET A 1 -0.47 -3.16 10.55
C MET A 1 0.50 -4.13 11.24
N PRO A 2 0.69 -5.35 10.73
CA PRO A 2 1.55 -6.35 11.36
C PRO A 2 3.04 -5.98 11.24
N LYS A 3 3.75 -5.97 12.39
CA LYS A 3 5.12 -5.45 12.51
C LYS A 3 6.17 -6.26 11.73
N ASN A 4 5.95 -7.55 11.56
CA ASN A 4 6.85 -8.44 10.80
C ASN A 4 6.89 -8.07 9.31
N ILE A 5 5.72 -7.80 8.71
CA ILE A 5 5.62 -7.44 7.29
C ILE A 5 6.19 -6.05 7.07
N LEU A 6 5.86 -5.09 7.94
CA LEU A 6 6.40 -3.73 7.86
C LEU A 6 7.93 -3.70 7.97
N LYS A 7 8.50 -4.44 8.93
CA LYS A 7 9.97 -4.54 9.06
C LYS A 7 10.60 -5.13 7.81
N LYS A 8 10.04 -6.22 7.26
CA LYS A 8 10.53 -6.80 6.01
C LYS A 8 10.45 -5.81 4.85
N PHE A 9 9.35 -5.07 4.73
CA PHE A 9 9.17 -4.08 3.68
C PHE A 9 10.21 -2.95 3.74
N ILE A 10 10.51 -2.45 4.95
CA ILE A 10 11.56 -1.44 5.15
C ILE A 10 12.94 -2.05 4.86
N CYS A 11 13.21 -3.31 5.24
CA CYS A 11 14.49 -3.96 4.99
C CYS A 11 14.78 -4.20 3.50
N ILE A 12 13.76 -4.40 2.66
CA ILE A 12 13.94 -4.54 1.20
C ILE A 12 13.95 -3.19 0.48
N ALA A 13 13.56 -2.12 1.16
CA ALA A 13 13.53 -0.79 0.58
C ALA A 13 14.93 -0.21 0.41
N ASP A 14 15.05 0.67 -0.56
CA ASP A 14 16.23 1.48 -0.80
C ASP A 14 15.99 2.92 -0.27
N PRO A 15 17.00 3.59 0.30
CA PRO A 15 16.84 4.95 0.83
C PRO A 15 16.65 6.01 -0.26
N GLU A 16 17.16 5.80 -1.48
CA GLU A 16 17.11 6.78 -2.57
C GLU A 16 16.00 6.46 -3.59
N THR A 17 15.56 5.20 -3.64
CA THR A 17 14.55 4.72 -4.60
C THR A 17 13.25 4.34 -3.90
N GLN A 18 12.14 4.91 -4.34
CA GLN A 18 10.82 4.52 -3.83
C GLN A 18 10.46 3.11 -4.28
N ILE A 19 9.89 2.33 -3.37
CA ILE A 19 9.26 1.05 -3.66
C ILE A 19 7.80 1.10 -3.22
N SER A 20 6.94 0.31 -3.84
CA SER A 20 5.51 0.21 -3.56
C SER A 20 5.04 -1.23 -3.45
N GLY A 21 4.06 -1.48 -2.59
CA GLY A 21 3.38 -2.76 -2.50
C GLY A 21 1.87 -2.60 -2.36
N TYR A 22 1.11 -3.49 -3.01
CA TYR A 22 -0.34 -3.56 -2.87
C TYR A 22 -0.73 -4.20 -1.54
N LEU A 23 -1.67 -3.58 -0.84
CA LEU A 23 -2.15 -4.03 0.46
C LEU A 23 -3.43 -4.84 0.30
N TYR A 24 -3.42 -6.05 0.85
CA TYR A 24 -4.59 -6.91 0.93
C TYR A 24 -4.91 -7.23 2.38
N SER A 25 -6.20 -7.26 2.67
CA SER A 25 -6.71 -7.44 4.03
C SER A 25 -7.85 -8.42 4.11
N LEU A 26 -8.06 -8.90 5.33
CA LEU A 26 -9.27 -9.58 5.71
C LEU A 26 -10.07 -8.69 6.66
N SER A 27 -11.40 -8.76 6.58
CA SER A 27 -12.25 -8.11 7.59
C SER A 27 -12.25 -8.97 8.85
N SER A 28 -12.05 -8.37 10.02
CA SER A 28 -12.12 -9.11 11.28
C SER A 28 -13.55 -9.64 11.51
N GLN A 29 -13.67 -10.83 12.10
CA GLN A 29 -14.98 -11.42 12.44
C GLN A 29 -15.67 -10.62 13.55
N ASP A 30 -14.90 -10.02 14.47
CA ASP A 30 -15.43 -9.32 15.63
C ASP A 30 -15.84 -7.86 15.31
N ASN A 31 -15.14 -7.22 14.37
CA ASN A 31 -15.43 -5.85 13.99
C ASN A 31 -15.22 -5.62 12.47
N PRO A 32 -16.30 -5.46 11.69
CA PRO A 32 -16.22 -5.31 10.24
C PRO A 32 -15.55 -3.99 9.79
N TRP A 33 -15.48 -2.98 10.67
CA TRP A 33 -14.80 -1.71 10.41
C TRP A 33 -13.28 -1.83 10.53
N VAL A 34 -12.78 -2.84 11.23
CA VAL A 34 -11.34 -3.09 11.37
C VAL A 34 -10.90 -4.03 10.25
N LYS A 35 -9.97 -3.54 9.41
CA LYS A 35 -9.34 -4.32 8.35
C LYS A 35 -7.94 -4.72 8.77
N GLU A 36 -7.71 -6.02 8.87
CA GLU A 36 -6.39 -6.56 9.18
C GLU A 36 -5.60 -6.80 7.91
N ILE A 37 -4.50 -6.07 7.72
CA ILE A 37 -3.57 -6.30 6.61
C ILE A 37 -2.92 -7.68 6.81
N ARG A 38 -3.08 -8.57 5.83
CA ARG A 38 -2.57 -9.95 5.87
C ARG A 38 -1.38 -10.16 4.95
N CYS A 39 -1.37 -9.52 3.79
CA CYS A 39 -0.24 -9.60 2.88
C CYS A 39 0.01 -8.28 2.14
N ILE A 40 1.23 -8.15 1.66
CA ILE A 40 1.67 -7.10 0.75
C ILE A 40 2.16 -7.80 -0.50
N VAL A 41 1.61 -7.43 -1.65
CA VAL A 41 2.03 -7.97 -2.94
C VAL A 41 2.95 -6.96 -3.61
N MET A 42 4.14 -7.43 -3.97
CA MET A 42 5.15 -6.64 -4.67
C MET A 42 5.15 -7.04 -6.16
N PRO A 43 4.46 -6.30 -7.02
CA PRO A 43 4.56 -6.54 -8.46
C PRO A 43 5.95 -6.12 -8.97
N PRO A 44 6.34 -6.55 -10.17
CA PRO A 44 7.49 -5.98 -10.87
C PRO A 44 7.29 -4.47 -11.02
N GLN A 45 8.23 -3.66 -10.53
CA GLN A 45 8.09 -2.21 -10.48
C GLN A 45 9.42 -1.52 -10.74
N CYS A 46 9.37 -0.29 -11.24
CA CYS A 46 10.54 0.56 -11.40
C CYS A 46 10.36 1.83 -10.56
N GLY A 47 11.15 1.95 -9.50
CA GLY A 47 11.15 3.10 -8.62
C GLY A 47 12.07 4.22 -9.12
N THR A 48 11.70 5.45 -8.79
CA THR A 48 12.57 6.62 -8.82
C THR A 48 12.52 7.31 -7.46
N HIS A 49 13.28 8.38 -7.26
CA HIS A 49 13.24 9.15 -6.00
C HIS A 49 11.87 9.84 -5.76
N GLN A 50 11.11 10.12 -6.82
CA GLN A 50 9.84 10.86 -6.72
C GLN A 50 8.60 9.96 -6.84
N GLN A 51 8.63 8.99 -7.76
CA GLN A 51 7.49 8.11 -8.05
C GLN A 51 7.90 6.66 -8.28
N VAL A 52 6.92 5.76 -8.20
CA VAL A 52 7.03 4.36 -8.57
C VAL A 52 6.15 4.07 -9.78
N HIS A 53 6.73 3.37 -10.77
CA HIS A 53 6.00 2.86 -11.90
C HIS A 53 5.55 1.42 -11.63
N LEU A 54 4.23 1.23 -11.59
CA LEU A 54 3.58 -0.06 -11.39
C LEU A 54 2.92 -0.53 -12.70
N PRO A 55 2.83 -1.84 -12.93
CA PRO A 55 2.12 -2.39 -14.07
C PRO A 55 0.62 -2.10 -13.94
N SER A 56 -0.06 -1.92 -15.07
CA SER A 56 -1.51 -1.66 -15.09
C SER A 56 -2.35 -2.87 -14.66
N ALA A 57 -1.80 -4.08 -14.79
CA ALA A 57 -2.45 -5.31 -14.35
C ALA A 57 -2.27 -5.49 -12.84
N LEU A 58 -3.39 -5.70 -12.14
CA LEU A 58 -3.36 -6.09 -10.74
C LEU A 58 -2.85 -7.53 -10.60
N PRO A 59 -2.15 -7.85 -9.51
CA PRO A 59 -1.67 -9.20 -9.29
C PRO A 59 -2.83 -10.14 -8.99
N GLU A 60 -2.87 -11.26 -9.71
CA GLU A 60 -3.83 -12.34 -9.54
C GLU A 60 -3.10 -13.57 -8.98
N HIS A 61 -3.62 -14.13 -7.89
CA HIS A 61 -3.06 -15.32 -7.25
C HIS A 61 -4.11 -15.98 -6.35
N ASP A 62 -4.11 -17.31 -6.25
CA ASP A 62 -5.14 -18.06 -5.50
C ASP A 62 -5.27 -17.63 -4.03
N PHE A 63 -4.15 -17.37 -3.35
CA PHE A 63 -4.13 -16.83 -1.98
C PHE A 63 -4.73 -15.42 -1.81
N LEU A 64 -5.00 -14.69 -2.89
CA LEU A 64 -5.61 -13.36 -2.85
C LEU A 64 -7.13 -13.43 -2.97
N ASN A 65 -7.72 -14.57 -3.35
CA ASN A 65 -9.16 -14.71 -3.61
C ASN A 65 -10.02 -14.40 -2.36
N ASP A 66 -9.53 -14.73 -1.18
CA ASP A 66 -10.24 -14.48 0.08
C ASP A 66 -9.96 -13.08 0.67
N LEU A 67 -9.03 -12.33 0.07
CA LEU A 67 -8.55 -11.05 0.59
C LEU A 67 -9.10 -9.87 -0.22
N LYS A 68 -9.44 -8.80 0.48
CA LYS A 68 -9.92 -7.55 -0.13
C LYS A 68 -8.76 -6.59 -0.36
N PRO A 69 -8.62 -5.99 -1.56
CA PRO A 69 -7.64 -4.95 -1.80
C PRO A 69 -8.01 -3.72 -0.99
N LEU A 70 -7.07 -3.22 -0.18
CA LEU A 70 -7.25 -1.98 0.60
C LEU A 70 -6.62 -0.77 -0.06
N GLY A 71 -5.58 -0.97 -0.86
CA GLY A 71 -4.71 0.12 -1.21
C GLY A 71 -3.36 -0.30 -1.73
N TRP A 72 -2.45 0.66 -1.73
CA TRP A 72 -1.03 0.46 -1.88
C TRP A 72 -0.30 1.28 -0.82
N MET A 73 0.92 0.88 -0.51
CA MET A 73 1.86 1.66 0.28
C MET A 73 3.13 1.89 -0.54
N HIS A 74 3.89 2.93 -0.21
CA HIS A 74 5.21 3.17 -0.78
C HIS A 74 6.18 3.74 0.25
N THR A 75 7.47 3.60 0.00
CA THR A 75 8.51 4.31 0.75
C THR A 75 8.68 5.71 0.20
N GLN A 76 9.04 6.66 1.07
CA GLN A 76 9.29 8.04 0.70
C GLN A 76 10.63 8.49 1.32
N PRO A 77 11.59 9.00 0.52
CA PRO A 77 12.91 9.40 1.03
C PRO A 77 12.85 10.60 1.97
N ASN A 78 11.97 11.55 1.64
CA ASN A 78 11.77 12.77 2.43
C ASN A 78 10.39 12.73 3.07
N GLU A 79 10.32 12.99 4.37
CA GLU A 79 9.05 13.21 5.05
C GLU A 79 8.45 14.53 4.55
N LEU A 80 7.32 14.43 3.83
CA LEU A 80 6.56 15.59 3.40
C LEU A 80 5.34 15.77 4.33
N PRO A 81 5.01 17.02 4.74
CA PRO A 81 3.84 17.29 5.56
C PRO A 81 2.51 17.10 4.81
N GLN A 82 2.56 16.90 3.50
CA GLN A 82 1.41 16.72 2.63
C GLN A 82 1.65 15.55 1.67
N LEU A 83 0.57 14.91 1.23
CA LEU A 83 0.62 13.89 0.18
C LEU A 83 1.24 14.48 -1.09
N SER A 84 2.18 13.75 -1.69
CA SER A 84 2.77 14.18 -2.95
C SER A 84 1.71 14.18 -4.06
N SER A 85 1.74 15.17 -4.95
CA SER A 85 0.78 15.27 -6.06
C SER A 85 0.77 14.05 -6.96
N GLN A 86 1.87 13.28 -6.98
CA GLN A 86 2.01 12.05 -7.76
C GLN A 86 1.16 10.90 -7.17
N VAL A 87 0.99 10.82 -5.84
CA VAL A 87 0.10 9.85 -5.18
C VAL A 87 -1.37 10.13 -5.52
N ILE A 88 -1.73 11.40 -5.73
CA ILE A 88 -3.10 11.83 -6.06
C ILE A 88 -3.50 11.39 -7.48
N PHE A 89 -2.54 11.24 -8.40
CA PHE A 89 -2.76 10.84 -9.80
C PHE A 89 -2.98 9.33 -10.02
N TYR A 90 -2.80 8.50 -8.99
CA TYR A 90 -3.23 7.08 -8.97
C TYR A 90 -4.49 6.87 -8.08
N PRO A 91 -5.59 7.63 -8.29
CA PRO A 91 -6.71 7.70 -7.36
C PRO A 91 -7.60 6.46 -7.36
N SER A 92 -7.52 5.59 -8.37
CA SER A 92 -8.43 4.44 -8.51
C SER A 92 -8.34 3.44 -7.35
N ILE A 93 -7.34 3.56 -6.48
CA ILE A 93 -7.11 2.70 -5.30
C ILE A 93 -6.96 3.53 -4.00
N CYS A 94 -6.91 4.87 -4.08
CA CYS A 94 -6.49 5.76 -2.98
C CYS A 94 -7.62 6.47 -2.20
N ILE A 95 -8.89 6.33 -2.61
CA ILE A 95 -10.01 7.12 -2.05
C ILE A 95 -10.30 6.80 -0.57
N TRP A 96 -9.81 5.69 -0.01
CA TRP A 96 -10.14 5.28 1.36
C TRP A 96 -9.31 5.95 2.48
N TYR A 97 -8.12 6.51 2.20
CA TYR A 97 -7.27 7.05 3.28
C TYR A 97 -7.72 8.44 3.75
N ILE A 98 -8.32 9.26 2.87
CA ILE A 98 -8.81 10.61 3.20
C ILE A 98 -10.18 10.57 3.89
N LEU A 99 -11.03 9.57 3.61
CA LEU A 99 -12.32 9.44 4.30
C LEU A 99 -12.18 8.90 5.74
N CYS A 100 -11.11 8.17 6.05
CA CYS A 100 -10.93 7.55 7.36
C CYS A 100 -10.33 8.51 8.42
N LEU A 101 -9.61 9.55 8.00
CA LEU A 101 -9.03 10.54 8.92
C LEU A 101 -10.01 11.61 9.40
N HIS A 102 -11.24 11.65 8.88
CA HIS A 102 -12.28 12.60 9.30
C HIS A 102 -13.35 11.98 10.21
N VAL A 103 -13.19 10.71 10.61
CA VAL A 103 -14.12 9.98 11.50
C VAL A 103 -13.40 9.40 12.72
N LEU A 104 -12.17 9.85 13.02
CA LEU A 104 -11.47 9.61 14.28
C LEU A 104 -11.11 10.92 14.95
#